data_AF-A0AAW4V047-F1
#
_entry.id   AF-A0AAW4V047-F1
#
_cell.length_a   1.000
_cell.length_b   1.000
_cell.length_c   1.000
_cell.angle_alpha   90.00
_cell.angle_beta   90.00
_cell.angle_gamma   90.00
#
_symmetry.space_group_name_H-M   'P 1'
#
loop_
_entity.id
_entity.type
_entity.pdbx_description
1 polymer ?
#
loop_
_entity_poly.entity_id
_entity_poly.type
_entity_poly.pdbx_seq_one_letter_code
_entity_poly.pdbx_strand_id
1 'polypeptide(L)'
;HKFILSILSVILGCKSKVVLLSDGCPTDDYDEGIMELRNLQTFNDADKFAIALGDNADLQTLIRFVDVQENIFIENKADRLIDALNTIMGNITNYTSTPLHSDDIDDEWS
;
A
#
# COMPACT_ATOMS: atom_id res chain seq x y z
N HIS A 1 -16.42 -3.17 -12.43
CA HIS A 1 -15.18 -3.07 -11.65
C HIS A 1 -14.38 -1.90 -12.19
N LYS A 2 -14.43 -0.75 -11.51
CA LYS A 2 -13.65 0.43 -11.86
C LYS A 2 -12.50 0.47 -10.86
N PHE A 3 -11.29 0.26 -11.37
CA PHE A 3 -10.05 0.40 -10.63
C PHE A 3 -9.87 1.83 -10.18
N ILE A 4 -9.55 2.02 -8.90
CA ILE A 4 -9.09 3.31 -8.38
C ILE A 4 -7.69 3.07 -7.81
N LEU A 5 -6.67 3.12 -8.66
CA LEU A 5 -5.31 3.45 -8.20
C LEU A 5 -5.34 4.94 -7.81
N SER A 6 -5.78 5.24 -6.60
CA SER A 6 -5.65 6.58 -6.05
C SER A 6 -4.33 6.67 -5.32
N ILE A 7 -3.33 7.24 -5.99
CA ILE A 7 -2.07 7.61 -5.35
C ILE A 7 -2.34 8.86 -4.51
N LEU A 8 -2.35 8.70 -3.19
CA LEU A 8 -2.46 9.82 -2.27
C LEU A 8 -1.05 10.22 -1.82
N SER A 9 -0.56 11.35 -2.32
CA SER A 9 0.63 12.00 -1.78
C SER A 9 0.24 12.82 -0.56
N VAL A 10 0.84 12.52 0.58
CA VAL A 10 0.63 13.23 1.85
C VAL A 10 1.96 13.83 2.28
N ILE A 11 2.02 15.16 2.35
CA ILE A 11 3.18 15.89 2.87
C ILE A 11 2.93 16.17 4.35
N LEU A 12 3.67 15.50 5.23
CA LEU A 12 3.60 15.68 6.69
C LEU A 12 4.95 16.21 7.19
N GLY A 13 5.05 17.52 7.36
CA GLY A 13 6.30 18.18 7.78
C GLY A 13 7.37 18.09 6.71
N CYS A 14 8.56 17.56 7.06
CA CYS A 14 9.71 17.44 6.14
C CYS A 14 9.77 16.11 5.37
N LYS A 15 8.83 15.17 5.61
CA LYS A 15 8.80 13.87 4.96
C LYS A 15 7.55 13.70 4.12
N SER A 16 7.74 13.40 2.84
CA SER A 16 6.67 13.00 1.93
C SER A 16 6.32 11.54 2.15
N LYS A 17 5.03 11.21 2.14
CA LYS A 17 4.54 9.83 2.17
C LYS A 17 3.66 9.61 0.95
N VAL A 18 3.80 8.47 0.30
CA VAL A 18 2.96 8.07 -0.83
C VAL A 18 2.22 6.81 -0.44
N VAL A 19 0.88 6.87 -0.47
CA VAL A 19 0.02 5.74 -0.15
C VAL A 19 -0.66 5.25 -1.42
N LEU A 20 -0.48 3.97 -1.72
CA LEU A 20 -1.20 3.26 -2.78
C LEU A 20 -2.38 2.49 -2.18
N LEU A 21 -3.58 2.78 -2.66
CA LEU A 21 -4.80 2.03 -2.33
C LEU A 21 -5.13 1.11 -3.50
N SER A 22 -5.37 -0.18 -3.24
CA SER A 22 -5.74 -1.16 -4.27
C SER A 22 -6.82 -2.12 -3.78
N ASP A 23 -7.87 -2.32 -4.58
CA ASP A 23 -8.96 -3.29 -4.35
C ASP A 23 -8.96 -4.46 -5.35
N GLY A 24 -7.89 -4.62 -6.17
CA GLY A 24 -7.81 -5.64 -7.21
C GLY A 24 -6.51 -5.66 -8.02
N CYS A 25 -6.46 -6.48 -9.08
CA CYS A 25 -5.32 -6.56 -10.02
C CYS A 25 -5.31 -5.40 -11.03
N PRO A 26 -4.19 -4.67 -11.22
CA PRO A 26 -4.15 -3.49 -12.10
C PRO A 26 -4.71 -3.77 -13.51
N THR A 27 -5.63 -2.92 -13.99
CA THR A 27 -6.17 -2.99 -15.37
C THR A 27 -5.43 -2.11 -16.38
N ASP A 28 -4.60 -1.20 -15.89
CA ASP A 28 -3.77 -0.31 -16.70
C ASP A 28 -2.30 -0.75 -16.63
N ASP A 29 -1.43 -0.13 -17.44
CA ASP A 29 0.00 -0.44 -17.54
C ASP A 29 0.74 0.04 -16.27
N TYR A 30 0.57 -0.72 -15.18
CA TYR A 30 1.15 -0.43 -13.86
C TYR A 30 2.66 -0.22 -13.95
N ASP A 31 3.34 -1.02 -14.77
CA ASP A 31 4.79 -0.96 -14.91
C ASP A 31 5.24 0.39 -15.47
N GLU A 32 4.53 0.94 -16.45
CA GLU A 32 4.81 2.28 -17.01
C GLU A 32 4.59 3.37 -15.95
N GLY A 33 3.46 3.36 -15.25
CA GLY A 33 3.15 4.35 -14.22
C GLY A 33 4.15 4.34 -13.05
N ILE A 34 4.59 3.16 -12.61
CA ILE A 34 5.63 3.04 -11.58
C ILE A 34 6.99 3.52 -12.10
N MET A 35 7.34 3.24 -13.34
CA MET A 35 8.58 3.74 -13.93
C MET A 35 8.60 5.27 -13.97
N GLU A 36 7.50 5.91 -14.37
CA GLU A 36 7.38 7.37 -14.34
C GLU A 36 7.51 7.94 -12.93
N LEU A 37 6.84 7.32 -11.95
CA LEU A 37 6.95 7.73 -10.55
C LEU A 37 8.38 7.58 -10.02
N ARG A 38 9.07 6.49 -10.34
CA ARG A 38 10.47 6.26 -9.95
C ARG A 38 11.45 7.23 -10.62
N ASN A 39 11.06 7.93 -11.68
CA ASN A 39 11.86 9.03 -12.24
C ASN A 39 11.73 10.34 -11.44
N LEU A 40 10.76 10.45 -10.53
CA LEU A 40 10.55 11.64 -9.70
C LEU A 40 11.35 11.52 -8.39
N GLN A 41 12.28 12.46 -8.17
CA GLN A 41 13.06 12.51 -6.93
C GLN A 41 12.15 12.57 -5.69
N THR A 42 11.06 13.33 -5.76
CA THR A 42 10.07 13.45 -4.67
C THR A 42 9.42 12.11 -4.32
N PHE A 43 9.19 11.23 -5.29
CA PHE A 43 8.68 9.89 -5.04
C PHE A 43 9.76 9.01 -4.42
N ASN A 44 10.98 9.07 -4.95
CA ASN A 44 12.10 8.29 -4.42
C ASN A 44 12.44 8.64 -2.96
N ASP A 45 12.35 9.92 -2.58
CA ASP A 45 12.61 10.39 -1.21
C ASP A 45 11.43 10.18 -0.26
N ALA A 46 10.25 9.80 -0.77
CA ALA A 46 9.06 9.58 0.05
C ALA A 46 9.02 8.18 0.66
N ASP A 47 8.40 8.07 1.84
CA ASP A 47 8.05 6.77 2.42
C ASP A 47 6.84 6.19 1.67
N LYS A 48 6.97 4.98 1.11
CA LYS A 48 5.89 4.33 0.35
C LYS A 48 5.13 3.34 1.22
N PHE A 49 3.80 3.45 1.19
CA PHE A 49 2.86 2.58 1.89
C PHE A 49 1.81 2.05 0.92
N ALA A 50 1.30 0.85 1.19
CA ALA A 50 0.26 0.22 0.40
C ALA A 50 -0.87 -0.26 1.29
N ILE A 51 -2.11 -0.12 0.82
CA ILE A 51 -3.30 -0.62 1.49
C ILE A 51 -4.10 -1.45 0.48
N ALA A 52 -4.13 -2.76 0.71
CA ALA A 52 -5.02 -3.70 0.05
C ALA A 52 -6.42 -3.59 0.66
N LEU A 53 -7.43 -3.46 -0.20
CA LEU A 53 -8.83 -3.43 0.18
C LEU A 53 -9.50 -4.74 -0.23
N GLY A 54 -9.88 -5.55 0.75
CA GLY A 54 -10.48 -6.86 0.49
C GLY A 54 -9.46 -7.93 0.07
N ASP A 55 -9.99 -9.12 -0.25
CA ASP A 55 -9.18 -10.32 -0.45
C ASP A 55 -8.65 -10.48 -1.90
N ASN A 56 -9.07 -9.60 -2.82
CA ASN A 56 -8.75 -9.69 -4.25
C ASN A 56 -7.58 -8.80 -4.66
N ALA A 57 -6.95 -8.09 -3.72
CA ALA A 57 -5.85 -7.20 -4.01
C ALA A 57 -4.62 -7.98 -4.46
N ASP A 58 -3.96 -7.50 -5.51
CA ASP A 58 -2.71 -8.10 -5.99
C ASP A 58 -1.53 -7.69 -5.08
N LEU A 59 -1.23 -8.55 -4.10
CA LEU A 59 -0.14 -8.32 -3.15
C LEU A 59 1.22 -8.22 -3.84
N GLN A 60 1.46 -8.91 -4.95
CA GLN A 60 2.74 -8.81 -5.69
C GLN A 60 2.95 -7.39 -6.21
N THR A 61 1.89 -6.78 -6.75
CA THR A 61 1.90 -5.38 -7.20
C THR A 61 2.12 -4.41 -6.03
N LEU A 62 1.55 -4.67 -4.84
CA LEU A 62 1.79 -3.84 -3.65
C LEU A 62 3.21 -3.98 -3.11
N ILE A 63 3.76 -5.19 -3.09
CA ILE A 63 5.16 -5.47 -2.70
C ILE A 63 6.15 -4.73 -3.61
N ARG A 64 5.87 -4.67 -4.91
CA ARG A 64 6.70 -3.93 -5.88
C ARG A 64 6.61 -2.42 -5.73
N PHE A 65 5.54 -1.91 -5.11
CA PHE A 65 5.33 -0.48 -4.88
C PHE A 65 6.10 0.03 -3.67
N VAL A 66 6.06 -0.71 -2.55
CA VAL A 66 6.69 -0.31 -1.29
C VAL A 66 8.18 -0.63 -1.24
N ASP A 67 8.93 0.11 -0.41
CA ASP A 67 10.34 -0.21 -0.14
C ASP A 67 10.50 -1.21 1.02
N VAL A 68 9.48 -1.31 1.88
CA VAL A 68 9.45 -2.09 3.14
C VAL A 68 8.12 -2.86 3.17
N GLN A 69 8.15 -4.19 3.28
CA GLN A 69 6.94 -5.00 3.20
C GLN A 69 5.98 -4.77 4.38
N GLU A 70 6.52 -4.39 5.55
CA GLU A 70 5.75 -4.03 6.73
C GLU A 70 4.89 -2.77 6.53
N ASN A 71 5.09 -2.02 5.44
CA ASN A 71 4.27 -0.87 5.04
C ASN A 71 3.04 -1.27 4.20
N ILE A 72 2.75 -2.56 4.07
CA ILE A 72 1.55 -3.09 3.40
C ILE A 72 0.50 -3.42 4.46
N PHE A 73 -0.68 -2.84 4.32
CA PHE A 73 -1.84 -3.07 5.18
C PHE A 73 -2.92 -3.79 4.37
N ILE A 74 -3.59 -4.77 4.97
CA ILE A 74 -4.70 -5.50 4.34
C ILE A 74 -5.96 -5.21 5.15
N GLU A 75 -6.88 -4.45 4.56
CA GLU A 75 -8.04 -3.94 5.27
C GLU A 75 -9.35 -4.21 4.53
N ASN A 76 -10.29 -4.84 5.23
CA ASN A 76 -11.57 -5.25 4.64
C ASN A 76 -12.74 -4.38 5.13
N LYS A 77 -12.45 -3.31 5.90
CA LYS A 77 -13.45 -2.44 6.55
C LYS A 77 -13.02 -0.98 6.51
N ALA A 78 -13.99 -0.09 6.26
CA ALA A 78 -13.75 1.36 6.20
C ALA A 78 -13.16 1.93 7.51
N ASP A 79 -13.60 1.45 8.67
CA ASP A 79 -13.06 1.90 9.96
C ASP A 79 -11.57 1.58 10.09
N ARG A 80 -11.17 0.38 9.64
CA ARG A 80 -9.77 -0.05 9.69
C ARG A 80 -8.88 0.68 8.69
N LEU A 81 -9.43 1.03 7.53
CA LEU A 81 -8.75 1.89 6.55
C LEU A 81 -8.40 3.25 7.18
N ILE A 82 -9.32 3.85 7.93
CA ILE A 82 -9.07 5.11 8.64
C ILE A 82 -7.97 4.93 9.68
N ASP A 83 -7.99 3.83 10.44
CA ASP A 83 -6.94 3.52 11.42
C ASP A 83 -5.56 3.32 10.77
N ALA A 84 -5.48 2.62 9.64
CA ALA A 84 -4.25 2.43 8.88
C ALA A 84 -3.72 3.78 8.37
N LEU A 85 -4.58 4.64 7.82
CA LEU A 85 -4.20 5.99 7.40
C LEU A 85 -3.71 6.84 8.59
N ASN A 86 -4.39 6.80 9.73
CA ASN A 86 -3.96 7.50 10.95
C ASN A 86 -2.59 7.02 11.44
N THR A 87 -2.32 5.72 11.31
CA THR A 87 -1.03 5.10 11.64
C THR A 87 0.06 5.59 10.70
N ILE A 88 -0.19 5.56 9.38
CA ILE A 88 0.73 6.08 8.35
C ILE A 88 0.98 7.57 8.58
N MET A 89 -0.04 8.34 8.94
CA MET A 89 0.10 9.77 9.24
C MET A 89 0.88 10.04 10.53
N GLY A 90 0.99 9.05 11.44
CA GLY A 90 1.67 9.18 12.73
C GLY A 90 0.79 9.76 13.83
N ASN A 91 -0.54 9.73 13.66
CA ASN A 91 -1.49 10.38 14.56
C ASN A 91 -1.94 9.47 15.73
N ILE A 92 -1.66 8.16 15.70
CA ILE A 92 -2.10 7.18 16.73
C ILE A 92 -1.00 6.14 16.97
N THR A 93 -0.70 5.83 18.24
CA THR A 93 0.43 4.97 18.67
C THR A 93 0.10 3.50 18.93
N ASN A 94 -1.09 2.98 18.62
CA ASN A 94 -1.42 1.56 18.86
C ASN A 94 -2.21 0.97 17.68
N TYR A 95 -1.54 0.68 16.55
CA TYR A 95 -2.09 -0.19 15.52
C TYR A 95 -1.52 -1.60 15.70
N THR A 96 -2.37 -2.56 16.04
CA THR A 96 -2.04 -3.98 15.95
C THR A 96 -2.39 -4.42 14.54
N SER A 97 -1.50 -4.16 13.59
CA SER A 97 -1.54 -4.85 12.30
C SER A 97 -1.34 -6.34 12.58
N THR A 98 -2.10 -7.20 11.91
CA THR A 98 -1.61 -8.55 11.60
C THR A 98 -0.55 -8.35 10.52
N PRO A 99 0.76 -8.42 10.84
CA PRO A 99 1.79 -8.40 9.80
C PRO A 99 1.53 -9.59 8.87
N LEU A 100 1.76 -9.38 7.57
CA LEU A 100 1.87 -10.49 6.63
C LEU A 100 2.93 -11.47 7.17
N HIS A 101 2.47 -12.61 7.69
CA HIS A 101 3.36 -13.66 8.16
C HIS A 101 3.83 -14.40 6.91
N SER A 102 5.14 -14.55 6.77
CA SER A 102 5.78 -15.23 5.63
C SER A 102 5.31 -16.66 5.40
N ASP A 103 4.63 -17.25 6.38
CA ASP A 103 4.29 -18.66 6.42
C ASP A 103 2.91 -18.95 5.78
N ASP A 104 2.13 -17.92 5.42
CA ASP A 104 0.81 -18.07 4.79
C ASP A 104 0.88 -18.26 3.25
N ILE A 105 2.08 -18.32 2.66
CA ILE A 105 2.28 -18.42 1.20
C ILE A 105 2.43 -19.88 0.70
N ASP A 106 2.64 -20.87 1.59
CA ASP A 106 3.02 -22.22 1.16
C ASP A 106 1.90 -23.29 1.16
N ASP A 107 0.66 -22.97 1.58
CA ASP A 107 -0.38 -23.99 1.85
C ASP A 107 -1.65 -23.94 0.95
N GLU A 108 -1.56 -23.53 -0.33
CA GLU A 108 -2.69 -23.67 -1.27
C GLU A 108 -2.32 -24.35 -2.60
N TRP A 109 -1.57 -25.46 -2.53
CA TRP A 109 -1.60 -26.51 -3.55
C TRP A 109 -1.46 -27.89 -2.88
N SER A 110 -2.58 -28.48 -2.46
CA SER A 110 -2.72 -29.91 -2.17
C SER A 110 -4.12 -30.40 -2.52
#